data_AF-A0ABC8WXM0-F1
#
_entry.id   AF-A0ABC8WXM0-F1
#
_cell.length_a   1.000
_cell.length_b   1.000
_cell.length_c   1.000
_cell.angle_alpha   90.00
_cell.angle_beta   90.00
_cell.angle_gamma   90.00
#
_symmetry.space_group_name_H-M   'P 1'
#
loop_
_entity.id
_entity.type
_entity.pdbx_description
1 polymer ?
#
loop_
_entity_poly.entity_id
_entity_poly.type
_entity_poly.pdbx_seq_one_letter_code
_entity_poly.pdbx_strand_id
1 'polypeptide(L)'
;MSSASGRHKPSWSASASTVVANNAAGYHDLKIDGYSSIKDGIPVGMPIKSSPFSVGGYRWRISFFPNGDNSARAALGCVSLFLFLDEDVADPVPVTAQFEFAFMGQERASLFGNRKRTEKKLWSSSATQGSVTVRCDAVVFKEFLAEEPVSPATFVSVPPSDLHRHLADLLETKKGADVVFKVRREKFAAHRCVLAARSPVFSAELFGAMKESHTAADVVQVNDMEAPVFKALLCFLYTDSLPEMRKGDEDVMCQHLLVAADRYDLERLKLVCESKLCEYIDVGTAATILTLAEQHHCIGLKKACFNFLGDLAKLRAVMASDGFKHLSRSCPSIKKDLVSMLEP
;
A
#
# COMPACT_ATOMS: atom_id res chain seq x y z
N MET A 1 -44.34 26.63 -51.01
CA MET A 1 -44.36 25.44 -50.12
C MET A 1 -42.92 25.09 -49.81
N SER A 2 -42.37 25.64 -48.73
CA SER A 2 -40.99 25.41 -48.30
C SER A 2 -40.97 24.34 -47.22
N SER A 3 -40.27 23.23 -47.47
CA SER A 3 -39.98 22.19 -46.50
C SER A 3 -38.77 22.59 -45.65
N ALA A 4 -39.00 22.91 -44.38
CA ALA A 4 -37.94 23.17 -43.41
C ALA A 4 -37.42 21.84 -42.83
N SER A 5 -36.14 21.56 -43.04
CA SER A 5 -35.42 20.45 -42.42
C SER A 5 -35.00 20.82 -41.01
N GLY A 6 -35.62 20.19 -40.01
CA GLY A 6 -35.23 20.30 -38.61
C GLY A 6 -33.91 19.58 -38.36
N ARG A 7 -32.83 20.32 -38.09
CA ARG A 7 -31.57 19.76 -37.57
C ARG A 7 -31.72 19.52 -36.07
N HIS A 8 -31.70 18.26 -35.64
CA HIS A 8 -31.52 17.92 -34.23
C HIS A 8 -30.12 18.34 -33.77
N LYS A 9 -30.03 19.22 -32.77
CA LYS A 9 -28.77 19.52 -32.09
C LYS A 9 -28.42 18.35 -31.16
N PRO A 10 -27.18 17.82 -31.19
CA PRO A 10 -26.77 16.82 -30.22
C PRO A 10 -26.74 17.45 -28.82
N SER A 11 -27.37 16.79 -27.85
CA SER A 11 -27.23 17.14 -26.43
C SER A 11 -25.83 16.78 -25.99
N TRP A 12 -25.03 17.77 -25.64
CA TRP A 12 -23.72 17.53 -25.04
C TRP A 12 -23.90 17.07 -23.60
N SER A 13 -23.44 15.85 -23.31
CA SER A 13 -23.26 15.36 -21.95
C SER A 13 -22.04 16.06 -21.36
N ALA A 14 -22.25 16.95 -20.39
CA ALA A 14 -21.15 17.54 -19.64
C ALA A 14 -20.61 16.50 -18.64
N SER A 15 -19.33 16.19 -18.74
CA SER A 15 -18.59 15.43 -17.73
C SER A 15 -17.66 16.41 -17.00
N ALA A 16 -17.69 16.38 -15.68
CA ALA A 16 -16.78 17.13 -14.83
C ALA A 16 -16.16 16.14 -13.84
N SER A 17 -14.83 16.12 -13.76
CA SER A 17 -14.09 15.40 -12.72
C SER A 17 -13.62 16.40 -11.67
N THR A 18 -13.72 16.02 -10.41
CA THR A 18 -13.09 16.76 -9.31
C THR A 18 -11.99 15.88 -8.74
N VAL A 19 -10.76 16.40 -8.75
CA VAL A 19 -9.63 15.75 -8.06
C VAL A 19 -9.67 16.25 -6.63
N VAL A 20 -10.01 15.38 -5.68
CA VAL A 20 -9.93 15.69 -4.25
C VAL A 20 -8.54 15.27 -3.76
N ALA A 21 -7.74 16.24 -3.32
CA ALA A 21 -6.47 15.95 -2.67
C ALA A 21 -6.76 15.49 -1.23
N ASN A 22 -6.56 14.21 -0.92
CA ASN A 22 -6.61 13.73 0.46
C ASN A 22 -5.40 14.30 1.19
N ASN A 23 -5.59 15.37 1.96
CA ASN A 23 -4.51 16.05 2.65
C ASN A 23 -4.68 15.96 4.17
N ALA A 24 -3.55 15.93 4.87
CA ALA A 24 -3.51 15.99 6.32
C ALA A 24 -2.75 17.25 6.72
N ALA A 25 -3.47 18.19 7.33
CA ALA A 25 -2.92 19.45 7.81
C ALA A 25 -2.59 19.37 9.31
N GLY A 26 -1.53 20.07 9.72
CA GLY A 26 -1.13 20.21 11.11
C GLY A 26 -0.17 21.39 11.28
N TYR A 27 0.13 21.76 12.53
CA TYR A 27 1.10 22.82 12.80
C TYR A 27 2.00 22.49 14.00
N HIS A 28 3.14 23.16 14.08
CA HIS A 28 4.09 23.05 15.18
C HIS A 28 4.71 24.41 15.52
N ASP A 29 4.70 24.76 16.81
CA ASP A 29 5.30 26.01 17.30
C ASP A 29 6.66 25.72 17.96
N LEU A 30 7.73 26.19 17.32
CA LEU A 30 9.09 26.18 17.86
C LEU A 30 9.35 27.49 18.60
N LYS A 31 9.37 27.43 19.94
CA LYS A 31 9.76 28.56 20.79
C LYS A 31 11.27 28.51 21.08
N ILE A 32 11.94 29.63 20.84
CA ILE A 32 13.36 29.85 21.09
C ILE A 32 13.47 30.93 22.15
N ASP A 33 13.74 30.52 23.39
CA ASP A 33 13.93 31.43 24.51
C ASP A 33 15.38 31.96 24.53
N GLY A 34 15.56 33.27 24.69
CA GLY A 34 16.89 33.89 24.71
C GLY A 34 17.58 33.97 23.34
N TYR A 35 16.82 34.29 22.29
CA TYR A 35 17.31 34.28 20.90
C TYR A 35 18.60 35.09 20.67
N SER A 36 18.74 36.26 21.30
CA SER A 36 19.94 37.09 21.17
C SER A 36 21.20 36.38 21.65
N SER A 37 21.16 35.74 22.82
CA SER A 37 22.29 35.00 23.37
C SER A 37 22.64 33.76 22.54
N ILE A 38 21.61 33.09 22.00
CA ILE A 38 21.76 31.94 21.12
C ILE A 38 22.38 32.34 19.78
N LYS A 39 21.95 33.48 19.22
CA LYS A 39 22.47 34.01 17.96
C LYS A 39 23.96 34.35 18.07
N ASP A 40 24.40 34.94 19.17
CA ASP A 40 25.82 35.29 19.36
C ASP A 40 26.72 34.04 19.55
N GLY A 41 26.15 32.94 20.06
CA GLY A 41 26.89 31.70 20.36
C GLY A 41 26.93 30.66 19.24
N ILE A 42 26.11 30.77 18.19
CA ILE A 42 25.99 29.74 17.15
C ILE A 42 26.67 30.20 15.85
N PRO A 43 27.66 29.45 15.33
CA PRO A 43 28.31 29.79 14.06
C PRO A 43 27.36 29.74 12.85
N VAL A 44 27.72 30.45 11.79
CA VAL A 44 27.06 30.35 10.48
C VAL A 44 27.03 28.89 10.01
N GLY A 45 25.90 28.44 9.50
CA GLY A 45 25.73 27.08 8.99
C GLY A 45 25.45 26.01 10.07
N MET A 46 25.37 26.38 11.35
CA MET A 46 24.99 25.46 12.42
C MET A 46 23.50 25.61 12.78
N PRO A 47 22.68 24.53 12.69
CA PRO A 47 21.27 24.59 13.04
C PRO A 47 21.00 24.28 14.50
N ILE A 48 19.90 24.85 15.00
CA ILE A 48 19.15 24.37 16.15
C ILE A 48 18.03 23.49 15.62
N LYS A 49 17.95 22.25 16.08
CA LYS A 49 16.90 21.32 15.68
C LYS A 49 15.76 21.36 16.69
N SER A 50 14.51 21.38 16.20
CA SER A 50 13.35 21.19 17.07
C SER A 50 13.28 19.74 17.59
N SER A 51 12.48 19.55 18.64
CA SER A 51 11.93 18.23 18.93
C SER A 51 11.11 17.74 17.73
N PRO A 52 11.01 16.42 17.52
CA PRO A 52 10.22 15.89 16.44
C PRO A 52 8.72 16.08 16.67
N PHE A 53 7.97 16.26 15.59
CA PHE A 53 6.52 16.41 15.59
C PHE A 53 5.89 15.66 14.43
N SER A 54 4.59 15.37 14.50
CA SER A 54 3.90 14.53 13.51
C SER A 54 2.83 15.28 12.74
N VAL A 55 2.88 15.19 11.40
CA VAL A 55 1.86 15.69 10.49
C VAL A 55 1.69 14.68 9.37
N GLY A 56 0.44 14.33 9.05
CA GLY A 56 0.11 13.41 7.96
C GLY A 56 0.58 11.97 8.12
N GLY A 57 0.91 11.54 9.34
CA GLY A 57 1.45 10.20 9.62
C GLY A 57 2.98 10.12 9.54
N TYR A 58 3.65 11.22 9.17
CA TYR A 58 5.11 11.30 9.12
C TYR A 58 5.64 12.10 10.30
N ARG A 59 6.87 11.77 10.72
CA ARG A 59 7.60 12.51 11.76
C ARG A 59 8.52 13.53 11.09
N TRP A 60 8.54 14.75 11.63
CA TRP A 60 9.22 15.91 11.05
C TRP A 60 10.07 16.64 12.11
N ARG A 61 11.07 17.40 11.65
CA ARG A 61 11.84 18.36 12.46
C ARG A 61 12.07 19.67 11.72
N ILE A 62 12.12 20.76 12.48
CA ILE A 62 12.57 22.07 11.99
C ILE A 62 14.06 22.20 12.28
N SER A 63 14.84 22.67 11.31
CA SER A 63 16.20 23.16 11.52
C SER A 63 16.22 24.68 11.36
N PHE A 64 16.57 25.38 12.43
CA PHE A 64 16.64 26.83 12.53
C PHE A 64 18.10 27.29 12.57
N PHE A 65 18.50 28.12 11.61
CA PHE A 65 19.85 28.66 11.48
C PHE A 65 19.82 30.16 11.82
N PRO A 66 20.18 30.57 13.05
CA PRO A 66 20.07 31.96 13.50
C PRO A 66 20.96 32.93 12.72
N ASN A 67 22.09 32.44 12.18
CA ASN A 67 23.05 33.22 11.41
C ASN A 67 23.14 32.79 9.94
N GLY A 68 22.07 32.17 9.43
CA GLY A 68 22.01 31.67 8.07
C GLY A 68 22.67 30.31 7.90
N ASP A 69 22.24 29.58 6.87
CA ASP A 69 22.73 28.23 6.56
C ASP A 69 24.05 28.21 5.79
N ASN A 70 24.47 29.36 5.24
CA ASN A 70 25.74 29.52 4.56
C ASN A 70 26.25 30.96 4.67
N SER A 71 27.52 31.16 4.29
CA SER A 71 28.20 32.46 4.36
C SER A 71 27.48 33.57 3.59
N ALA A 72 26.87 33.26 2.44
CA ALA A 72 26.11 34.23 1.66
C ALA A 72 24.85 34.72 2.39
N ARG A 73 24.14 33.83 3.12
CA ARG A 73 22.96 34.22 3.91
C ARG A 73 23.34 34.92 5.21
N ALA A 74 24.45 34.52 5.82
CA ALA A 74 25.02 35.20 6.97
C ALA A 74 25.40 36.65 6.67
N ALA A 75 26.04 36.90 5.52
CA ALA A 75 26.42 38.25 5.08
C ALA A 75 25.22 39.19 4.88
N LEU A 76 24.03 38.63 4.61
CA LEU A 76 22.77 39.38 4.50
C LEU A 76 22.03 39.52 5.85
N GLY A 77 22.62 39.02 6.94
CA GLY A 77 22.01 39.05 8.28
C GLY A 77 20.76 38.18 8.41
N CYS A 78 20.60 37.19 7.53
CA CYS A 78 19.37 36.43 7.44
C CYS A 78 19.36 35.19 8.36
N VAL A 79 18.15 34.85 8.81
CA VAL A 79 17.84 33.58 9.45
C VAL A 79 17.37 32.59 8.38
N SER A 80 17.67 31.29 8.55
CA SER A 80 17.17 30.24 7.66
C SER A 80 16.40 29.17 8.42
N LEU A 81 15.32 28.68 7.84
CA LEU A 81 14.42 27.67 8.40
C LEU A 81 14.20 26.56 7.39
N PHE A 82 14.21 25.31 7.86
CA PHE A 82 13.99 24.15 7.02
C PHE A 82 13.14 23.12 7.74
N LEU A 83 12.24 22.47 7.00
CA LEU A 83 11.47 21.33 7.46
C LEU A 83 12.07 20.04 6.88
N PHE A 84 12.30 19.03 7.71
CA PHE A 84 12.84 17.73 7.31
C PHE A 84 12.00 16.59 7.87
N LEU A 85 11.94 15.47 7.14
CA LEU A 85 11.47 14.20 7.69
C LEU A 85 12.47 13.69 8.73
N ASP A 86 11.96 13.24 9.88
CA ASP A 86 12.72 12.68 10.99
C ASP A 86 12.65 11.16 10.97
N GLU A 87 13.20 10.58 9.91
CA GLU A 87 13.22 9.14 9.68
C GLU A 87 14.63 8.71 9.20
N ASP A 88 15.30 7.88 10.00
CA ASP A 88 16.47 7.10 9.57
C ASP A 88 15.97 5.84 8.84
N VAL A 89 15.41 6.00 7.65
CA VAL A 89 14.91 4.88 6.83
C VAL A 89 15.79 4.74 5.59
N ALA A 90 16.30 3.53 5.36
CA ALA A 90 17.21 3.20 4.26
C ALA A 90 16.58 3.43 2.87
N ASP A 91 15.24 3.37 2.77
CA ASP A 91 14.46 3.67 1.57
C ASP A 91 13.35 4.70 1.86
N PRO A 92 13.60 6.00 1.62
CA PRO A 92 12.62 7.04 1.92
C PRO A 92 11.42 6.98 0.95
N VAL A 93 10.22 6.71 1.48
CA VAL A 93 8.97 6.89 0.73
C VAL A 93 8.84 8.39 0.37
N PRO A 94 8.69 8.75 -0.92
CA PRO A 94 8.64 10.15 -1.30
C PRO A 94 7.34 10.80 -0.81
N VAL A 95 7.44 11.62 0.23
CA VAL A 95 6.33 12.41 0.77
C VAL A 95 6.18 13.72 0.00
N THR A 96 4.96 14.05 -0.41
CA THR A 96 4.64 15.38 -0.95
C THR A 96 3.98 16.18 0.16
N ALA A 97 4.61 17.29 0.57
CA ALA A 97 4.07 18.19 1.57
C ALA A 97 4.25 19.64 1.14
N GLN A 98 3.27 20.46 1.49
CA GLN A 98 3.35 21.91 1.44
C GLN A 98 3.48 22.44 2.86
N PHE A 99 4.34 23.44 3.09
CA PHE A 99 4.52 24.02 4.42
C PHE A 99 4.75 25.52 4.36
N GLU A 100 4.44 26.18 5.47
CA GLU A 100 4.59 27.60 5.72
C GLU A 100 5.25 27.81 7.08
N PHE A 101 6.16 28.78 7.17
CA PHE A 101 6.73 29.23 8.44
C PHE A 101 6.26 30.65 8.74
N ALA A 102 5.77 30.89 9.95
CA ALA A 102 5.35 32.20 10.43
C ALA A 102 6.02 32.51 11.77
N PHE A 103 6.59 33.70 11.92
CA PHE A 103 7.05 34.19 13.22
C PHE A 103 5.86 34.82 13.94
N MET A 104 5.53 34.31 15.13
CA MET A 104 4.40 34.80 15.90
C MET A 104 4.74 36.18 16.49
N GLY A 105 3.94 37.21 16.17
CA GLY A 105 4.09 38.58 16.68
C GLY A 105 4.61 39.63 15.68
N GLN A 106 4.77 39.28 14.40
CA GLN A 106 5.11 40.21 13.30
C GLN A 106 4.17 39.97 12.09
N GLU A 107 3.96 40.98 11.23
CA GLU A 107 3.05 40.88 10.07
C GLU A 107 3.36 39.64 9.21
N ARG A 108 2.29 38.88 8.90
CA ARG A 108 2.31 37.58 8.23
C ARG A 108 3.11 37.61 6.93
N ALA A 109 4.26 36.92 6.93
CA ALA A 109 4.93 36.52 5.70
C ALA A 109 4.56 35.06 5.39
N SER A 110 3.59 34.86 4.48
CA SER A 110 3.25 33.52 4.00
C SER A 110 4.25 33.04 2.96
N LEU A 111 4.79 31.85 3.16
CA LEU A 111 5.74 31.22 2.26
C LEU A 111 5.17 29.89 1.76
N PHE A 112 5.05 29.77 0.44
CA PHE A 112 4.60 28.56 -0.24
C PHE A 112 5.82 27.74 -0.67
N GLY A 113 5.89 26.46 -0.26
CA GLY A 113 6.88 25.50 -0.76
C GLY A 113 6.22 24.18 -1.14
N ASN A 114 6.61 23.59 -2.26
CA ASN A 114 6.23 22.23 -2.70
C ASN A 114 7.51 21.46 -3.02
N ARG A 115 7.79 20.27 -2.45
CA ARG A 115 8.81 19.37 -3.05
C ARG A 115 8.93 17.93 -2.53
N LYS A 116 9.31 17.04 -3.45
CA LYS A 116 10.29 15.96 -3.24
C LYS A 116 11.69 16.60 -3.09
N ARG A 117 12.16 16.78 -1.86
CA ARG A 117 13.54 17.19 -1.46
C ARG A 117 13.98 18.64 -1.77
N THR A 118 13.93 19.46 -0.71
CA THR A 118 14.61 20.76 -0.43
C THR A 118 14.29 21.98 -1.29
N GLU A 119 13.62 22.97 -0.70
CA GLU A 119 13.77 24.40 -1.03
C GLU A 119 13.86 25.26 0.23
N LYS A 120 14.47 26.44 0.06
CA LYS A 120 15.09 27.32 1.06
C LYS A 120 14.44 28.69 0.97
N LYS A 121 14.06 29.35 2.07
CA LYS A 121 13.76 30.80 2.01
C LYS A 121 14.07 31.57 3.29
N LEU A 122 14.28 32.86 3.04
CA LEU A 122 15.17 33.81 3.69
C LEU A 122 14.35 34.89 4.39
N TRP A 123 14.67 35.19 5.64
CA TRP A 123 14.12 36.38 6.30
C TRP A 123 15.23 37.12 7.06
N SER A 124 15.25 38.45 6.92
CA SER A 124 15.98 39.38 7.80
C SER A 124 14.96 40.30 8.47
N SER A 125 14.87 40.23 9.80
CA SER A 125 14.32 41.34 10.59
C SER A 125 15.07 41.46 11.91
N SER A 126 15.04 42.67 12.45
CA SER A 126 15.48 43.01 13.79
C SER A 126 14.47 42.48 14.81
N ALA A 127 14.57 41.19 15.16
CA ALA A 127 13.92 40.67 16.35
C ALA A 127 14.56 41.32 17.58
N THR A 128 13.76 42.10 18.30
CA THR A 128 14.08 42.75 19.56
C THR A 128 14.34 41.71 20.66
N GLN A 129 15.23 42.04 21.58
CA GLN A 129 15.67 41.21 22.71
C GLN A 129 14.54 40.37 23.32
N GLY A 130 14.66 39.03 23.29
CA GLY A 130 13.68 38.14 23.91
C GLY A 130 13.58 36.74 23.30
N SER A 131 12.40 36.13 23.46
CA SER A 131 12.03 34.83 22.90
C SER A 131 11.40 34.98 21.51
N VAL A 132 11.78 34.11 20.57
CA VAL A 132 11.22 34.06 19.21
C VAL A 132 10.41 32.79 19.06
N THR A 133 9.17 32.86 18.55
CA THR A 133 8.35 31.67 18.25
C THR A 133 8.12 31.55 16.75
N VAL A 134 8.49 30.40 16.19
CA VAL A 134 8.27 30.03 14.79
C VAL A 134 7.17 28.99 14.72
N ARG A 135 6.05 29.36 14.13
CA ARG A 135 5.00 28.43 13.74
C ARG A 135 5.32 27.81 12.39
N CYS A 136 5.16 26.51 12.27
CA CYS A 136 5.22 25.76 11.02
C CYS A 136 3.86 25.16 10.75
N ASP A 137 3.16 25.61 9.73
CA ASP A 137 1.93 24.98 9.23
C ASP A 137 2.33 24.04 8.08
N ALA A 138 1.88 22.79 8.11
CA ALA A 138 2.23 21.78 7.11
C ALA A 138 0.98 21.01 6.65
N VAL A 139 0.92 20.74 5.35
CA VAL A 139 -0.13 19.98 4.67
C VAL A 139 0.54 18.85 3.89
N VAL A 140 0.28 17.62 4.30
CA VAL A 140 0.82 16.42 3.64
C VAL A 140 -0.22 15.89 2.66
N PHE A 141 0.15 15.74 1.40
CA PHE A 141 -0.69 15.16 0.36
C PHE A 141 -0.55 13.65 0.35
N LYS A 142 -1.63 12.93 0.63
CA LYS A 142 -1.80 11.51 0.35
C LYS A 142 -2.41 11.38 -1.04
N GLU A 143 -2.13 10.28 -1.72
CA GLU A 143 -2.44 10.05 -3.15
C GLU A 143 -3.79 10.62 -3.61
N PHE A 144 -3.82 11.10 -4.86
CA PHE A 144 -5.04 11.55 -5.53
C PHE A 144 -5.96 10.34 -5.77
N LEU A 145 -6.83 10.04 -4.81
CA LEU A 145 -7.92 9.11 -5.04
C LEU A 145 -8.98 9.85 -5.86
N ALA A 146 -9.22 9.37 -7.08
CA ALA A 146 -10.45 9.70 -7.78
C ALA A 146 -11.59 9.04 -7.01
N GLU A 147 -12.24 9.78 -6.12
CA GLU A 147 -13.48 9.30 -5.53
C GLU A 147 -14.56 9.26 -6.62
N GLU A 148 -15.26 8.13 -6.71
CA GLU A 148 -16.51 8.06 -7.45
C GLU A 148 -17.52 9.05 -6.84
N PRO A 149 -18.34 9.71 -7.65
CA PRO A 149 -19.13 10.86 -7.20
C PRO A 149 -20.04 10.51 -6.03
N VAL A 150 -19.97 11.30 -4.95
CA VAL A 150 -21.10 11.45 -4.04
C VAL A 150 -22.21 12.14 -4.84
N SER A 151 -23.23 11.38 -5.18
CA SER A 151 -24.40 11.81 -5.92
C SER A 151 -25.08 13.02 -5.24
N PRO A 152 -25.72 13.92 -6.01
CA PRO A 152 -26.56 14.96 -5.42
C PRO A 152 -27.64 14.27 -4.59
N ALA A 153 -27.81 14.69 -3.33
CA ALA A 153 -28.77 14.18 -2.34
C ALA A 153 -29.77 13.17 -2.91
N THR A 154 -29.36 11.91 -2.95
CA THR A 154 -30.23 10.84 -3.41
C THR A 154 -31.23 10.64 -2.28
N PHE A 155 -32.48 11.10 -2.47
CA PHE A 155 -33.60 10.73 -1.61
C PHE A 155 -33.86 9.20 -1.59
N VAL A 156 -33.11 8.45 -2.40
CA VAL A 156 -33.11 7.00 -2.50
C VAL A 156 -31.74 6.47 -2.10
N SER A 157 -31.68 5.78 -0.95
CA SER A 157 -30.50 5.00 -0.54
C SER A 157 -30.45 3.70 -1.34
N VAL A 158 -29.44 3.52 -2.19
CA VAL A 158 -29.20 2.24 -2.86
C VAL A 158 -28.42 1.34 -1.89
N PRO A 159 -28.94 0.16 -1.51
CA PRO A 159 -28.21 -0.76 -0.65
C PRO A 159 -26.97 -1.31 -1.38
N PRO A 160 -25.90 -1.67 -0.65
CA PRO A 160 -24.73 -2.34 -1.23
C PRO A 160 -25.12 -3.61 -2.00
N SER A 161 -24.35 -3.96 -3.03
CA SER A 161 -24.57 -5.20 -3.79
C SER A 161 -24.48 -6.43 -2.89
N ASP A 162 -25.48 -7.29 -2.96
CA ASP A 162 -25.59 -8.56 -2.25
C ASP A 162 -25.42 -9.78 -3.17
N LEU A 163 -25.01 -9.57 -4.43
CA LEU A 163 -24.79 -10.65 -5.41
C LEU A 163 -23.84 -11.74 -4.88
N HIS A 164 -22.79 -11.34 -4.18
CA HIS A 164 -21.83 -12.26 -3.55
C HIS A 164 -22.51 -13.19 -2.54
N ARG A 165 -23.55 -12.71 -1.82
CA ARG A 165 -24.34 -13.53 -0.88
C ARG A 165 -25.23 -14.51 -1.62
N HIS A 166 -25.91 -14.07 -2.68
CA HIS A 166 -26.73 -14.96 -3.51
C HIS A 166 -25.90 -16.10 -4.13
N LEU A 167 -24.66 -15.82 -4.55
CA LEU A 167 -23.73 -16.84 -5.03
C LEU A 167 -23.21 -17.73 -3.89
N ALA A 168 -22.95 -17.17 -2.70
CA ALA A 168 -22.60 -17.97 -1.53
C ALA A 168 -23.71 -18.98 -1.16
N ASP A 169 -24.97 -18.52 -1.15
CA ASP A 169 -26.15 -19.35 -0.88
C ASP A 169 -26.28 -20.47 -1.92
N LEU A 170 -25.93 -20.20 -3.18
CA LEU A 170 -25.93 -21.21 -4.24
C LEU A 170 -24.90 -22.33 -3.94
N LEU A 171 -23.70 -21.96 -3.51
CA LEU A 171 -22.67 -22.92 -3.11
C LEU A 171 -23.08 -23.73 -1.87
N GLU A 172 -23.70 -23.09 -0.88
CA GLU A 172 -24.12 -23.73 0.37
C GLU A 172 -25.29 -24.70 0.16
N THR A 173 -26.33 -24.26 -0.54
CA THR A 173 -27.53 -25.06 -0.81
C THR A 173 -27.29 -26.15 -1.86
N LYS A 174 -26.23 -26.02 -2.68
CA LYS A 174 -25.87 -26.94 -3.77
C LYS A 174 -26.97 -27.06 -4.83
N LYS A 175 -27.88 -26.08 -4.89
CA LYS A 175 -29.04 -26.13 -5.78
C LYS A 175 -28.60 -25.94 -7.23
N GLY A 176 -28.77 -26.99 -8.04
CA GLY A 176 -28.36 -26.96 -9.45
C GLY A 176 -26.88 -27.28 -9.66
N ALA A 177 -26.18 -27.79 -8.64
CA ALA A 177 -24.81 -28.24 -8.77
C ALA A 177 -24.71 -29.38 -9.80
N ASP A 178 -23.78 -29.23 -10.74
CA ASP A 178 -23.58 -30.09 -11.92
C ASP A 178 -22.18 -30.70 -11.98
N VAL A 179 -21.37 -30.51 -10.92
CA VAL A 179 -20.06 -31.15 -10.74
C VAL A 179 -19.79 -31.43 -9.27
N VAL A 180 -19.07 -32.52 -8.99
CA VAL A 180 -18.59 -32.85 -7.64
C VAL A 180 -17.08 -33.00 -7.66
N PHE A 181 -16.38 -32.26 -6.81
CA PHE A 181 -14.95 -32.41 -6.57
C PHE A 181 -14.71 -33.33 -5.37
N LYS A 182 -13.83 -34.31 -5.52
CA LYS A 182 -13.34 -35.14 -4.42
C LYS A 182 -11.94 -34.67 -4.03
N VAL A 183 -11.84 -34.07 -2.85
CA VAL A 183 -10.58 -33.56 -2.28
C VAL A 183 -10.26 -34.43 -1.08
N ARG A 184 -9.22 -35.26 -1.19
CA ARG A 184 -8.93 -36.31 -0.20
C ARG A 184 -10.16 -37.20 0.08
N ARG A 185 -10.76 -37.07 1.27
CA ARG A 185 -11.95 -37.84 1.70
C ARG A 185 -13.26 -37.06 1.60
N GLU A 186 -13.19 -35.76 1.29
CA GLU A 186 -14.34 -34.87 1.26
C GLU A 186 -14.85 -34.65 -0.17
N LYS A 187 -16.16 -34.39 -0.28
CA LYS A 187 -16.84 -34.12 -1.55
C LYS A 187 -17.44 -32.72 -1.53
N PHE A 188 -17.18 -31.96 -2.59
CA PHE A 188 -17.63 -30.59 -2.77
C PHE A 188 -18.46 -30.49 -4.05
N ALA A 189 -19.78 -30.27 -3.91
CA ALA A 189 -20.64 -30.00 -5.05
C ALA A 189 -20.50 -28.53 -5.46
N ALA A 190 -20.44 -28.26 -6.76
CA ALA A 190 -20.26 -26.91 -7.31
C ALA A 190 -20.93 -26.78 -8.70
N HIS A 191 -20.80 -25.61 -9.30
CA HIS A 191 -21.42 -25.22 -10.56
C HIS A 191 -20.34 -24.93 -11.60
N ARG A 192 -20.30 -25.72 -12.68
CA ARG A 192 -19.25 -25.63 -13.71
C ARG A 192 -19.16 -24.24 -14.31
N CYS A 193 -20.31 -23.62 -14.61
CA CYS A 193 -20.39 -22.29 -15.22
C CYS A 193 -19.77 -21.21 -14.33
N VAL A 194 -20.00 -21.25 -13.01
CA VAL A 194 -19.42 -20.29 -12.06
C VAL A 194 -17.91 -20.46 -12.00
N LEU A 195 -17.43 -21.69 -11.88
CA LEU A 195 -15.99 -21.98 -11.79
C LEU A 195 -15.26 -21.60 -13.09
N ALA A 196 -15.81 -21.96 -14.25
CA ALA A 196 -15.25 -21.64 -15.55
C ALA A 196 -15.22 -20.13 -15.83
N ALA A 197 -16.25 -19.39 -15.41
CA ALA A 197 -16.27 -17.93 -15.56
C ALA A 197 -15.20 -17.23 -14.71
N ARG A 198 -14.73 -17.87 -13.63
CA ARG A 198 -13.83 -17.27 -12.63
C ARG A 198 -12.40 -17.77 -12.72
N SER A 199 -12.15 -18.88 -13.40
CA SER A 199 -10.83 -19.50 -13.57
C SER A 199 -10.68 -20.05 -14.99
N PRO A 200 -9.72 -19.55 -15.78
CA PRO A 200 -9.38 -20.11 -17.09
C PRO A 200 -9.02 -21.59 -17.03
N VAL A 201 -8.33 -22.01 -15.95
CA VAL A 201 -7.95 -23.41 -15.73
C VAL A 201 -9.19 -24.28 -15.51
N PHE A 202 -10.15 -23.88 -14.67
CA PHE A 202 -11.40 -24.61 -14.54
C PHE A 202 -12.23 -24.57 -15.83
N SER A 203 -12.20 -23.47 -16.59
CA SER A 203 -12.86 -23.40 -17.89
C SER A 203 -12.31 -24.47 -18.84
N ALA A 204 -10.99 -24.58 -18.95
CA ALA A 204 -10.35 -25.60 -19.76
C ALA A 204 -10.60 -27.02 -19.22
N GLU A 205 -10.53 -27.22 -17.91
CA GLU A 205 -10.70 -28.55 -17.30
C GLU A 205 -12.14 -29.06 -17.37
N LEU A 206 -13.13 -28.17 -17.32
CA LEU A 206 -14.55 -28.52 -17.30
C LEU A 206 -15.21 -28.41 -18.68
N PHE A 207 -14.73 -27.56 -19.59
CA PHE A 207 -15.34 -27.37 -20.91
C PHE A 207 -14.37 -27.60 -22.09
N GLY A 208 -13.13 -27.98 -21.83
CA GLY A 208 -12.13 -28.25 -22.87
C GLY A 208 -12.39 -29.54 -23.65
N ALA A 209 -11.85 -29.59 -24.87
CA ALA A 209 -12.14 -30.61 -25.89
C ALA A 209 -11.61 -32.04 -25.60
N MET A 210 -11.01 -32.28 -24.43
CA MET A 210 -10.26 -33.52 -24.12
C MET A 210 -10.79 -34.32 -22.92
N LYS A 211 -12.04 -34.12 -22.46
CA LYS A 211 -12.61 -34.94 -21.38
C LYS A 211 -13.83 -35.76 -21.77
N GLU A 212 -13.84 -36.99 -21.27
CA GLU A 212 -14.82 -38.06 -21.45
C GLU A 212 -16.23 -37.65 -20.96
N SER A 213 -17.24 -38.23 -21.60
CA SER A 213 -18.68 -37.94 -21.51
C SER A 213 -19.19 -37.34 -20.20
N HIS A 214 -19.73 -36.13 -20.27
CA HIS A 214 -20.43 -35.44 -19.19
C HIS A 214 -21.71 -36.19 -18.77
N THR A 215 -21.59 -37.05 -17.76
CA THR A 215 -22.74 -37.45 -16.94
C THR A 215 -22.67 -36.71 -15.62
N ALA A 216 -23.82 -36.38 -15.02
CA ALA A 216 -23.92 -35.67 -13.73
C ALA A 216 -23.26 -36.43 -12.54
N ALA A 217 -22.71 -37.62 -12.78
CA ALA A 217 -21.97 -38.43 -11.82
C ALA A 217 -20.44 -38.21 -11.88
N ASP A 218 -19.96 -37.31 -12.74
CA ASP A 218 -18.52 -37.12 -12.96
C ASP A 218 -17.86 -36.45 -11.74
N VAL A 219 -17.00 -37.21 -11.07
CA VAL A 219 -16.30 -36.78 -9.85
C VAL A 219 -14.89 -36.33 -10.23
N VAL A 220 -14.62 -35.04 -10.12
CA VAL A 220 -13.30 -34.46 -10.40
C VAL A 220 -12.40 -34.64 -9.18
N GLN A 221 -11.27 -35.32 -9.34
CA GLN A 221 -10.37 -35.62 -8.24
C GLN A 221 -9.29 -34.54 -8.07
N VAL A 222 -9.16 -34.00 -6.86
CA VAL A 222 -8.15 -33.00 -6.48
C VAL A 222 -7.25 -33.60 -5.41
N ASN A 223 -6.00 -33.92 -5.77
CA ASN A 223 -5.07 -34.62 -4.88
C ASN A 223 -4.08 -33.68 -4.17
N ASP A 224 -3.67 -32.58 -4.80
CA ASP A 224 -2.59 -31.71 -4.29
C ASP A 224 -3.12 -30.52 -3.48
N MET A 225 -4.26 -30.70 -2.81
CA MET A 225 -4.87 -29.66 -1.97
C MET A 225 -5.57 -30.26 -0.76
N GLU A 226 -5.52 -29.53 0.35
CA GLU A 226 -6.29 -29.89 1.53
C GLU A 226 -7.75 -29.46 1.39
N ALA A 227 -8.66 -30.23 1.97
CA ALA A 227 -10.08 -29.90 1.97
C ALA A 227 -10.42 -28.49 2.50
N PRO A 228 -9.83 -27.98 3.61
CA PRO A 228 -10.12 -26.63 4.07
C PRO A 228 -9.64 -25.54 3.09
N VAL A 229 -8.50 -25.76 2.42
CA VAL A 229 -7.96 -24.84 1.40
C VAL A 229 -8.89 -24.82 0.18
N PHE A 230 -9.33 -26.00 -0.29
CA PHE A 230 -10.25 -26.09 -1.42
C PHE A 230 -11.61 -25.47 -1.10
N LYS A 231 -12.10 -25.63 0.13
CA LYS A 231 -13.32 -24.96 0.59
C LYS A 231 -13.15 -23.44 0.54
N ALA A 232 -12.04 -22.90 1.02
CA ALA A 232 -11.76 -21.46 0.97
C ALA A 232 -11.61 -20.94 -0.46
N LEU A 233 -10.98 -21.72 -1.35
CA LEU A 233 -10.90 -21.43 -2.79
C LEU A 233 -12.29 -21.34 -3.43
N LEU A 234 -13.18 -22.30 -3.14
CA LEU A 234 -14.56 -22.27 -3.60
C LEU A 234 -15.30 -21.05 -3.05
N CYS A 235 -15.18 -20.74 -1.76
CA CYS A 235 -15.77 -19.52 -1.19
C CYS A 235 -15.32 -18.27 -1.96
N PHE A 236 -14.03 -18.15 -2.27
CA PHE A 236 -13.52 -17.01 -3.04
C PHE A 236 -14.06 -16.97 -4.48
N LEU A 237 -14.17 -18.11 -5.16
CA LEU A 237 -14.69 -18.16 -6.53
C LEU A 237 -16.13 -17.64 -6.63
N TYR A 238 -16.96 -17.91 -5.61
CA TYR A 238 -18.35 -17.47 -5.57
C TYR A 238 -18.53 -16.06 -5.00
N THR A 239 -17.69 -15.63 -4.06
CA THR A 239 -17.92 -14.41 -3.28
C THR A 239 -16.87 -13.31 -3.45
N ASP A 240 -15.78 -13.62 -4.15
CA ASP A 240 -14.60 -12.75 -4.32
C ASP A 240 -13.98 -12.31 -2.97
N SER A 241 -14.25 -13.06 -1.91
CA SER A 241 -13.84 -12.78 -0.53
C SER A 241 -13.25 -14.02 0.12
N LEU A 242 -12.24 -13.84 0.97
CA LEU A 242 -11.69 -14.92 1.78
C LEU A 242 -12.66 -15.22 2.94
N PRO A 243 -12.89 -16.51 3.28
CA PRO A 243 -13.67 -16.84 4.46
C PRO A 243 -12.95 -16.39 5.74
N GLU A 244 -13.71 -16.23 6.82
CA GLU A 244 -13.11 -16.03 8.14
C GLU A 244 -12.27 -17.25 8.51
N MET A 245 -11.01 -16.99 8.86
CA MET A 245 -10.04 -18.01 9.25
C MET A 245 -9.86 -17.99 10.76
N ARG A 246 -9.45 -19.12 11.34
CA ARG A 246 -9.12 -19.17 12.77
C ARG A 246 -7.86 -18.33 13.00
N LYS A 247 -7.89 -17.48 14.02
CA LYS A 247 -6.70 -16.73 14.46
C LYS A 247 -5.57 -17.71 14.76
N GLY A 248 -4.44 -17.53 14.09
CA GLY A 248 -3.23 -18.36 14.25
C GLY A 248 -2.95 -19.33 13.10
N ASP A 249 -3.93 -19.61 12.24
CA ASP A 249 -3.73 -20.46 11.03
C ASP A 249 -3.78 -19.65 9.73
N GLU A 250 -3.88 -18.32 9.83
CA GLU A 250 -4.14 -17.43 8.69
C GLU A 250 -2.98 -17.40 7.69
N ASP A 251 -1.74 -17.35 8.18
CA ASP A 251 -0.55 -17.34 7.34
C ASP A 251 -0.41 -18.67 6.58
N VAL A 252 -0.55 -19.81 7.27
CA VAL A 252 -0.48 -21.15 6.65
C VAL A 252 -1.57 -21.32 5.60
N MET A 253 -2.81 -20.89 5.90
CA MET A 253 -3.91 -20.94 4.94
C MET A 253 -3.66 -20.02 3.74
N CYS A 254 -3.15 -18.81 3.95
CA CYS A 254 -2.78 -17.89 2.87
C CYS A 254 -1.64 -18.44 2.00
N GLN A 255 -0.65 -19.13 2.57
CA GLN A 255 0.40 -19.80 1.81
C GLN A 255 -0.19 -20.86 0.88
N HIS A 256 -1.07 -21.74 1.39
CA HIS A 256 -1.71 -22.77 0.58
C HIS A 256 -2.69 -22.19 -0.46
N LEU A 257 -3.41 -21.12 -0.12
CA LEU A 257 -4.29 -20.44 -1.06
C LEU A 257 -3.53 -19.69 -2.15
N LEU A 258 -2.34 -19.16 -1.87
CA LEU A 258 -1.47 -18.56 -2.88
C LEU A 258 -1.06 -19.62 -3.93
N VAL A 259 -0.62 -20.80 -3.48
CA VAL A 259 -0.29 -21.93 -4.36
C VAL A 259 -1.51 -22.34 -5.20
N ALA A 260 -2.69 -22.42 -4.57
CA ALA A 260 -3.94 -22.73 -5.24
C ALA A 260 -4.33 -21.66 -6.28
N ALA A 261 -4.18 -20.39 -5.93
CA ALA A 261 -4.50 -19.27 -6.79
C ALA A 261 -3.64 -19.26 -8.05
N ASP A 262 -2.33 -19.51 -7.90
CA ASP A 262 -1.42 -19.66 -9.02
C ASP A 262 -1.80 -20.86 -9.91
N ARG A 263 -2.09 -22.02 -9.31
CA ARG A 263 -2.50 -23.24 -10.04
C ARG A 263 -3.77 -23.04 -10.88
N TYR A 264 -4.75 -22.32 -10.35
CA TYR A 264 -6.05 -22.12 -10.99
C TYR A 264 -6.16 -20.78 -11.72
N ASP A 265 -5.05 -20.05 -11.87
CA ASP A 265 -4.96 -18.76 -12.56
C ASP A 265 -5.96 -17.72 -12.00
N LEU A 266 -5.87 -17.50 -10.68
CA LEU A 266 -6.71 -16.59 -9.92
C LEU A 266 -5.91 -15.39 -9.41
N GLU A 267 -5.53 -14.50 -10.32
CA GLU A 267 -4.61 -13.39 -10.03
C GLU A 267 -5.06 -12.51 -8.84
N ARG A 268 -6.35 -12.19 -8.75
CA ARG A 268 -6.86 -11.39 -7.62
C ARG A 268 -6.70 -12.11 -6.27
N LEU A 269 -6.97 -13.42 -6.21
CA LEU A 269 -6.77 -14.20 -4.98
C LEU A 269 -5.28 -14.26 -4.62
N LYS A 270 -4.42 -14.43 -5.63
CA LYS A 270 -2.97 -14.47 -5.46
C LYS A 270 -2.46 -13.18 -4.81
N LEU A 271 -2.85 -12.02 -5.34
CA LEU A 271 -2.50 -10.71 -4.78
C LEU A 271 -3.07 -10.48 -3.36
N VAL A 272 -4.29 -10.94 -3.09
CA VAL A 272 -4.87 -10.88 -1.73
C VAL A 272 -4.03 -11.71 -0.74
N CYS A 273 -3.61 -12.92 -1.14
CA CYS A 273 -2.73 -13.76 -0.32
C CYS A 273 -1.34 -13.13 -0.15
N GLU A 274 -0.75 -12.56 -1.21
CA GLU A 274 0.51 -11.80 -1.10
C GLU A 274 0.41 -10.68 -0.08
N SER A 275 -0.64 -9.85 -0.17
CA SER A 275 -0.86 -8.74 0.77
C SER A 275 -0.93 -9.21 2.22
N LYS A 276 -1.67 -10.29 2.49
CA LYS A 276 -1.77 -10.85 3.84
C LYS A 276 -0.44 -11.40 4.32
N LEU A 277 0.28 -12.14 3.48
CA LEU A 277 1.56 -12.75 3.87
C LEU A 277 2.64 -11.72 4.19
N CYS A 278 2.58 -10.50 3.61
CA CYS A 278 3.45 -9.40 3.98
C CYS A 278 3.37 -9.04 5.48
N GLU A 279 2.20 -9.18 6.11
CA GLU A 279 1.99 -8.89 7.54
C GLU A 279 2.63 -9.94 8.46
N TYR A 280 2.95 -11.12 7.91
CA TYR A 280 3.51 -12.26 8.65
C TYR A 280 5.01 -12.46 8.41
N ILE A 281 5.71 -11.51 7.78
CA ILE A 281 7.15 -11.62 7.54
C ILE A 281 7.91 -11.32 8.84
N ASP A 282 8.58 -12.36 9.36
CA ASP A 282 9.50 -12.28 10.50
C ASP A 282 10.73 -13.16 10.29
N VAL A 283 11.60 -13.28 11.31
CA VAL A 283 12.83 -14.09 11.22
C VAL A 283 12.55 -15.58 11.01
N GLY A 284 11.45 -16.10 11.56
CA GLY A 284 11.05 -17.50 11.43
C GLY A 284 10.37 -17.82 10.10
N THR A 285 9.64 -16.86 9.52
CA THR A 285 8.81 -17.06 8.32
C THR A 285 9.42 -16.51 7.03
N ALA A 286 10.38 -15.57 7.11
CA ALA A 286 10.90 -14.90 5.91
C ALA A 286 11.44 -15.87 4.85
N ALA A 287 12.12 -16.96 5.26
CA ALA A 287 12.67 -17.93 4.32
C ALA A 287 11.58 -18.76 3.60
N THR A 288 10.51 -19.14 4.31
CA THR A 288 9.41 -19.90 3.73
C THR A 288 8.56 -19.03 2.81
N ILE A 289 8.22 -17.81 3.25
CA ILE A 289 7.48 -16.82 2.45
C ILE A 289 8.28 -16.43 1.19
N LEU A 290 9.59 -16.19 1.31
CA LEU A 290 10.43 -15.90 0.15
C LEU A 290 10.55 -17.07 -0.83
N THR A 291 10.56 -18.31 -0.34
CA THR A 291 10.52 -19.50 -1.19
C THR A 291 9.24 -19.54 -2.01
N LEU A 292 8.09 -19.31 -1.36
CA LEU A 292 6.79 -19.26 -2.04
C LEU A 292 6.73 -18.13 -3.06
N ALA A 293 7.24 -16.95 -2.69
CA ALA A 293 7.23 -15.81 -3.58
C ALA A 293 8.04 -16.05 -4.85
N GLU A 294 9.18 -16.72 -4.75
CA GLU A 294 9.99 -17.10 -5.91
C GLU A 294 9.30 -18.18 -6.76
N GLN A 295 8.79 -19.25 -6.13
CA GLN A 295 8.18 -20.39 -6.82
C GLN A 295 6.92 -20.01 -7.61
N HIS A 296 6.15 -19.06 -7.09
CA HIS A 296 4.90 -18.60 -7.69
C HIS A 296 5.02 -17.21 -8.31
N HIS A 297 6.24 -16.71 -8.55
CA HIS A 297 6.49 -15.44 -9.24
C HIS A 297 5.75 -14.22 -8.63
N CYS A 298 5.64 -14.19 -7.30
CA CYS A 298 4.97 -13.13 -6.54
C CYS A 298 5.93 -11.96 -6.31
N ILE A 299 5.92 -10.99 -7.23
CA ILE A 299 6.88 -9.89 -7.25
C ILE A 299 6.72 -8.98 -6.01
N GLY A 300 5.48 -8.69 -5.60
CA GLY A 300 5.19 -7.83 -4.46
C GLY A 300 5.69 -8.47 -3.15
N LEU A 301 5.31 -9.73 -2.93
CA LEU A 301 5.74 -10.49 -1.75
C LEU A 301 7.26 -10.68 -1.69
N LYS A 302 7.92 -10.97 -2.82
CA LYS A 302 9.39 -11.09 -2.91
C LYS A 302 10.09 -9.79 -2.49
N LYS A 303 9.58 -8.64 -2.96
CA LYS A 303 10.11 -7.32 -2.56
C LYS A 303 9.92 -7.06 -1.07
N ALA A 304 8.76 -7.39 -0.50
CA ALA A 304 8.53 -7.24 0.93
C ALA A 304 9.51 -8.06 1.78
N CYS A 305 9.79 -9.30 1.37
CA CYS A 305 10.83 -10.14 2.00
C CYS A 305 12.22 -9.50 1.90
N PHE A 306 12.62 -8.97 0.74
CA PHE A 306 13.92 -8.30 0.61
C PHE A 306 14.02 -7.02 1.44
N ASN A 307 12.97 -6.21 1.48
CA ASN A 307 12.94 -5.04 2.35
C ASN A 307 13.13 -5.42 3.83
N PHE A 308 12.51 -6.51 4.27
CA PHE A 308 12.72 -7.04 5.63
C PHE A 308 14.16 -7.52 5.85
N LEU A 309 14.76 -8.17 4.86
CA LEU A 309 16.14 -8.67 4.87
C LEU A 309 17.21 -7.59 4.63
N GLY A 310 16.82 -6.34 4.32
CA GLY A 310 17.75 -5.21 4.20
C GLY A 310 18.44 -4.88 5.52
N ASP A 311 17.83 -5.22 6.67
CA ASP A 311 18.48 -5.16 7.97
C ASP A 311 19.45 -6.34 8.15
N LEU A 312 20.72 -6.01 8.29
CA LEU A 312 21.81 -6.97 8.34
C LEU A 312 21.75 -7.92 9.56
N ALA A 313 21.16 -7.49 10.67
CA ALA A 313 20.94 -8.36 11.83
C ALA A 313 19.83 -9.39 11.53
N LYS A 314 18.73 -8.95 10.91
CA LYS A 314 17.63 -9.84 10.48
C LYS A 314 18.10 -10.82 9.41
N LEU A 315 18.85 -10.34 8.42
CA LEU A 315 19.44 -11.19 7.40
C LEU A 315 20.30 -12.31 7.99
N ARG A 316 21.22 -11.98 8.91
CA ARG A 316 22.06 -12.99 9.58
C ARG A 316 21.23 -14.02 10.35
N ALA A 317 20.20 -13.56 11.07
CA ALA A 317 19.32 -14.44 11.82
C ALA A 317 18.55 -15.40 10.90
N VAL A 318 18.01 -14.90 9.78
CA VAL A 318 17.33 -15.72 8.77
C VAL A 318 18.31 -16.69 8.11
N MET A 319 19.51 -16.24 7.73
CA MET A 319 20.55 -17.09 7.12
C MET A 319 21.01 -18.25 8.01
N ALA A 320 20.96 -18.05 9.34
CA ALA A 320 21.27 -19.10 10.30
C ALA A 320 20.15 -20.15 10.46
N SER A 321 18.92 -19.84 10.01
CA SER A 321 17.78 -20.75 10.08
C SER A 321 17.88 -21.93 9.11
N ASP A 322 17.26 -23.06 9.46
CA ASP A 322 17.14 -24.19 8.53
C ASP A 322 16.24 -23.86 7.33
N GLY A 323 15.29 -22.93 7.50
CA GLY A 323 14.45 -22.42 6.41
C GLY A 323 15.28 -21.81 5.28
N PHE A 324 16.33 -21.05 5.61
CA PHE A 324 17.21 -20.46 4.60
C PHE A 324 18.08 -21.50 3.87
N LYS A 325 18.47 -22.58 4.56
CA LYS A 325 19.17 -23.72 3.91
C LYS A 325 18.26 -24.39 2.89
N HIS A 326 16.98 -24.56 3.19
CA HIS A 326 15.99 -25.08 2.25
C HIS A 326 15.78 -24.13 1.07
N LEU A 327 15.51 -22.85 1.33
CA LEU A 327 15.39 -21.80 0.31
C LEU A 327 16.59 -21.81 -0.66
N SER A 328 17.80 -21.90 -0.12
CA SER A 328 19.05 -21.94 -0.89
C SER A 328 19.18 -23.13 -1.84
N ARG A 329 18.49 -24.25 -1.55
CA ARG A 329 18.47 -25.46 -2.38
C ARG A 329 17.35 -25.40 -3.40
N SER A 330 16.17 -24.94 -3.00
CA SER A 330 14.98 -24.87 -3.84
C SER A 330 15.03 -23.72 -4.85
N CYS A 331 15.67 -22.61 -4.49
CA CYS A 331 15.70 -21.36 -5.28
C CYS A 331 17.13 -20.80 -5.38
N PRO A 332 18.03 -21.36 -6.21
CA PRO A 332 19.43 -20.92 -6.28
C PRO A 332 19.61 -19.46 -6.75
N SER A 333 18.66 -18.95 -7.54
CA SER A 333 18.60 -17.55 -8.02
C SER A 333 18.64 -16.55 -6.88
N ILE A 334 17.99 -16.86 -5.75
CA ILE A 334 17.81 -15.93 -4.64
C ILE A 334 19.14 -15.49 -4.00
N LYS A 335 20.17 -16.33 -4.09
CA LYS A 335 21.50 -15.97 -3.57
C LYS A 335 22.12 -14.84 -4.37
N LYS A 336 21.94 -14.84 -5.70
CA LYS A 336 22.43 -13.77 -6.56
C LYS A 336 21.68 -12.47 -6.26
N ASP A 337 20.37 -12.57 -6.11
CA ASP A 337 19.51 -11.43 -5.80
C ASP A 337 19.88 -10.81 -4.44
N LEU A 338 20.10 -11.63 -3.41
CA LEU A 338 20.54 -11.17 -2.08
C LEU A 338 21.92 -10.53 -2.10
N VAL A 339 22.86 -11.05 -2.90
CA VAL A 339 24.18 -10.42 -3.07
C VAL A 339 24.03 -9.06 -3.75
N SER A 340 23.23 -8.97 -4.81
CA SER A 340 22.99 -7.70 -5.51
C SER A 340 22.28 -6.64 -4.65
N MET A 341 21.51 -7.07 -3.64
CA MET A 341 20.87 -6.18 -2.68
C MET A 341 21.87 -5.59 -1.65
N LEU A 342 22.98 -6.29 -1.40
CA LEU A 342 24.02 -5.88 -0.43
C LEU A 342 25.19 -5.15 -1.08
N GLU A 343 25.26 -5.13 -2.42
CA GLU A 343 26.22 -4.32 -3.16
C GLU A 343 25.73 -2.86 -3.21
N PRO A 344 26.56 -1.88 -2.81
CA PRO A 344 26.17 -0.46 -2.67
C PRO A 344 25.94 0.28 -3.99
#